data_AF-A0A5A9DWD2-F1
#
_entry.id   AF-A0A5A9DWD2-F1
#
_cell.length_a   1.000
_cell.length_b   1.000
_cell.length_c   1.000
_cell.angle_alpha   90.00
_cell.angle_beta   90.00
_cell.angle_gamma   90.00
#
_symmetry.space_group_name_H-M   'P 1'
#
loop_
_entity.id
_entity.type
_entity.pdbx_description
1 polymer ?
#
loop_
_entity_poly.entity_id
_entity_poly.type
_entity_poly.pdbx_seq_one_letter_code
_entity_poly.pdbx_strand_id
1 'polypeptide(L)'
;MKFEEINPELVTLCRTSDPFHMAETVIGDRLRGLDILSLKGIERKKALPRDVVNLLIIYFFTEVKGTVYHRNALSKLYNHWVSNEVFTFSKAKKMIEMDMHEQLGEIDRL
;
A
#
# COMPACT_ATOMS: atom_id res chain seq x y z
N MET A 1 -1.94 12.09 5.14
CA MET A 1 -1.37 12.91 4.03
C MET A 1 -2.49 13.11 3.01
N LYS A 2 -2.90 14.34 2.69
CA LYS A 2 -3.82 14.52 1.57
C LYS A 2 -3.03 14.32 0.29
N PHE A 3 -3.33 13.28 -0.50
CA PHE A 3 -2.66 12.95 -1.76
C PHE A 3 -2.99 13.95 -2.88
N GLU A 4 -3.17 15.23 -2.56
CA GLU A 4 -3.86 16.21 -3.41
C GLU A 4 -3.17 16.45 -4.75
N GLU A 5 -1.88 16.11 -4.92
CA GLU A 5 -1.26 15.95 -6.24
C GLU A 5 -0.15 14.88 -6.16
N ILE A 6 -0.37 13.69 -6.73
CA ILE A 6 0.71 12.71 -6.92
C ILE A 6 1.71 13.29 -7.93
N ASN A 7 2.81 13.84 -7.42
CA ASN A 7 3.97 14.33 -8.18
C ASN A 7 4.36 13.31 -9.28
N PRO A 8 4.62 13.74 -10.54
CA PRO A 8 5.13 12.88 -11.61
C PRO A 8 6.31 11.97 -11.21
N GLU A 9 7.15 12.43 -10.29
CA GLU A 9 8.25 11.65 -9.71
C GLU A 9 7.73 10.44 -8.91
N LEU A 10 6.67 10.61 -8.14
CA LEU A 10 6.03 9.53 -7.38
C LEU A 10 5.38 8.49 -8.31
N VAL A 11 4.77 8.94 -9.41
CA VAL A 11 4.23 8.03 -10.45
C VAL A 11 5.35 7.21 -11.07
N THR A 12 6.47 7.87 -11.39
CA THR A 12 7.65 7.22 -11.96
C THR A 12 8.21 6.18 -11.00
N LEU A 13 8.36 6.56 -9.73
CA LEU A 13 8.84 5.68 -8.66
C LEU A 13 7.91 4.46 -8.48
N CYS A 14 6.59 4.65 -8.53
CA CYS A 14 5.63 3.54 -8.47
C CYS A 14 5.82 2.55 -9.62
N ARG A 15 6.25 3.00 -10.80
CA ARG A 15 6.44 2.13 -11.97
C ARG A 15 7.77 1.36 -11.94
N THR A 16 8.81 1.96 -11.37
CA THR A 16 10.18 1.45 -11.48
C THR A 16 10.64 0.67 -10.25
N SER A 17 10.22 1.07 -9.04
CA SER A 17 10.68 0.46 -7.79
C SER A 17 10.07 -0.93 -7.57
N ASP A 18 10.81 -1.81 -6.91
CA ASP A 18 10.22 -3.01 -6.33
C ASP A 18 9.45 -2.66 -5.03
N PRO A 19 8.50 -3.52 -4.61
CA PRO A 19 7.68 -3.31 -3.41
C PRO A 19 8.46 -3.06 -2.11
N PHE A 20 9.61 -3.71 -1.91
CA PHE A 20 10.38 -3.58 -0.68
C PHE A 20 11.10 -2.24 -0.66
N HIS A 21 11.75 -1.88 -1.76
CA HIS A 21 12.42 -0.58 -1.88
C HIS A 21 11.43 0.60 -1.78
N MET A 22 10.22 0.43 -2.32
CA MET A 22 9.15 1.43 -2.15
C MET A 22 8.79 1.61 -0.67
N ALA A 23 8.60 0.50 0.06
CA ALA A 23 8.28 0.56 1.49
C ALA A 23 9.39 1.23 2.31
N GLU A 24 10.65 0.90 2.05
CA GLU A 24 11.81 1.55 2.71
C GLU A 24 11.82 3.06 2.46
N THR A 25 11.54 3.47 1.22
CA THR A 25 11.50 4.89 0.85
C THR A 25 10.41 5.65 1.63
N VAL A 26 9.23 5.06 1.79
CA VAL A 26 8.10 5.67 2.51
C VAL A 26 8.35 5.71 4.02
N ILE A 27 8.89 4.62 4.58
CA ILE A 27 9.24 4.53 6.00
C ILE A 27 10.40 5.48 6.32
N GLY A 28 11.35 5.64 5.40
CA GLY A 28 12.56 6.43 5.60
C GLY A 28 13.59 5.75 6.52
N ASP A 29 13.47 4.43 6.71
CA ASP A 29 14.35 3.60 7.52
C ASP A 29 14.28 2.14 7.01
N ARG A 30 15.10 1.26 7.57
CA ARG A 30 15.10 -0.18 7.28
C ARG A 30 13.78 -0.84 7.69
N LEU A 31 13.32 -1.78 6.89
CA LEU A 31 12.12 -2.57 7.19
C LEU A 31 12.31 -3.42 8.46
N ARG A 32 11.32 -3.37 9.36
CA ARG A 32 11.26 -4.27 10.52
C ARG A 32 10.79 -5.65 10.07
N GLY A 33 10.98 -6.65 10.92
CA GLY A 33 10.53 -8.02 10.63
C GLY A 33 9.02 -8.10 10.29
N LEU A 34 8.19 -7.31 10.96
CA LEU A 34 6.75 -7.22 10.67
C LEU A 34 6.46 -6.64 9.28
N ASP A 35 7.20 -5.61 8.87
CA ASP A 35 7.06 -4.96 7.56
C ASP A 35 7.42 -5.94 6.43
N ILE A 36 8.52 -6.67 6.60
CA ILE A 36 8.96 -7.73 5.68
C ILE A 36 7.90 -8.83 5.55
N LEU A 37 7.35 -9.31 6.68
CA LEU A 37 6.32 -10.36 6.67
C LEU A 37 5.05 -9.90 5.94
N SER A 38 4.64 -8.65 6.16
CA SER A 38 3.45 -8.08 5.53
C SER A 38 3.63 -7.93 4.01
N LEU A 39 4.79 -7.44 3.57
CA LEU A 39 5.13 -7.31 2.15
C LEU A 39 5.22 -8.67 1.43
N LYS A 40 5.83 -9.67 2.05
CA LYS A 40 5.86 -11.06 1.52
C LYS A 40 4.46 -11.64 1.33
N GLY A 41 3.48 -11.20 2.14
CA GLY A 41 2.09 -11.60 2.03
C GLY A 41 1.41 -11.17 0.72
N ILE A 42 1.84 -10.05 0.13
CA ILE A 42 1.28 -9.53 -1.13
C ILE A 42 2.18 -9.79 -2.34
N GLU A 43 3.49 -9.91 -2.15
CA GLU A 43 4.47 -10.20 -3.22
C GLU A 43 4.10 -11.44 -4.03
N ARG A 44 3.58 -12.48 -3.35
CA ARG A 44 3.23 -13.77 -3.97
C ARG A 44 1.94 -13.72 -4.79
N LYS A 45 1.08 -12.72 -4.59
CA LYS A 45 -0.31 -12.71 -5.12
C LYS A 45 -0.41 -12.27 -6.58
N LYS A 46 0.47 -11.38 -7.04
CA LYS A 46 0.64 -10.93 -8.46
C LYS A 46 -0.63 -10.55 -9.25
N ALA A 47 -1.77 -10.31 -8.60
CA ALA A 47 -3.05 -9.96 -9.23
C ALA A 47 -3.13 -8.48 -9.62
N LEU A 48 -2.53 -7.60 -8.84
CA LEU A 48 -2.45 -6.17 -9.11
C LEU A 48 -1.17 -5.81 -9.88
N PRO A 49 -1.24 -4.89 -10.85
CA PRO A 49 -0.04 -4.34 -11.50
C PRO A 49 0.91 -3.68 -10.50
N ARG A 50 2.21 -3.65 -10.84
CA ARG A 50 3.26 -3.18 -9.92
C ARG A 50 3.04 -1.74 -9.44
N ASP A 51 2.64 -0.84 -10.33
CA ASP A 51 2.39 0.56 -10.00
C ASP A 51 1.20 0.73 -9.04
N VAL A 52 0.15 -0.07 -9.20
CA VAL A 52 -0.95 -0.16 -8.24
C VAL A 52 -0.46 -0.71 -6.89
N VAL A 53 0.34 -1.78 -6.90
CA VAL A 53 0.90 -2.36 -5.65
C VAL A 53 1.77 -1.34 -4.92
N ASN A 54 2.60 -0.61 -5.64
CA ASN A 54 3.48 0.39 -5.04
C ASN A 54 2.68 1.57 -4.48
N LEU A 55 1.61 2.00 -5.16
CA LEU A 55 0.71 3.01 -4.60
C LEU A 55 -0.03 2.52 -3.34
N LEU A 56 -0.46 1.25 -3.33
CA LEU A 56 -1.03 0.60 -2.15
C LEU A 56 -0.03 0.58 -0.98
N ILE A 57 1.25 0.31 -1.25
CA ILE A 57 2.32 0.31 -0.24
C ILE A 57 2.53 1.71 0.33
N ILE A 58 2.58 2.73 -0.52
CA ILE A 58 2.67 4.13 -0.07
C ILE A 58 1.49 4.46 0.82
N TYR A 59 0.27 4.17 0.36
CA TYR A 59 -0.94 4.40 1.11
C TYR A 59 -0.90 3.74 2.48
N PHE A 60 -0.62 2.43 2.52
CA PHE A 60 -0.53 1.64 3.75
C PHE A 60 0.52 2.17 4.74
N PHE A 61 1.78 2.26 4.31
CA PHE A 61 2.89 2.61 5.21
C PHE A 61 2.93 4.09 5.57
N THR A 62 2.26 4.97 4.83
CA THR A 62 2.05 6.35 5.27
C THR A 62 1.10 6.41 6.46
N GLU A 63 0.05 5.61 6.46
CA GLU A 63 -0.96 5.58 7.53
C GLU A 63 -0.44 4.90 8.80
N VAL A 64 0.25 3.76 8.65
CA VAL A 64 0.75 2.98 9.80
C VAL A 64 2.17 3.40 10.24
N LYS A 65 2.68 4.52 9.72
CA LYS A 65 4.05 4.95 10.01
C LYS A 65 4.23 5.21 11.50
N GLY A 66 5.17 4.51 12.13
CA GLY A 66 5.46 4.67 13.55
C GLY A 66 4.43 4.01 14.47
N THR A 67 3.45 3.27 13.94
CA THR A 67 2.47 2.52 14.73
C THR A 67 2.74 1.01 14.66
N VAL A 68 2.14 0.28 15.59
CA VAL A 68 2.00 -1.17 15.50
C VAL A 68 0.75 -1.47 14.68
N TYR A 69 0.79 -2.51 13.86
CA TYR A 69 -0.33 -2.90 13.02
C TYR A 69 -0.39 -4.42 12.88
N HIS A 70 -1.54 -4.96 12.48
CA HIS A 70 -1.68 -6.39 12.28
C HIS A 70 -0.96 -6.86 11.01
N ARG A 71 -0.13 -7.90 11.09
CA ARG A 71 0.69 -8.41 9.95
C ARG A 71 -0.09 -8.73 8.67
N ASN A 72 -1.39 -8.97 8.81
CA ASN A 72 -2.28 -9.31 7.69
C ASN A 72 -3.00 -8.09 7.09
N ALA A 73 -2.90 -6.90 7.69
CA ALA A 73 -3.66 -5.72 7.27
C ALA A 73 -3.38 -5.33 5.81
N LEU A 74 -2.11 -5.27 5.41
CA LEU A 74 -1.72 -5.03 4.02
C LEU A 74 -2.27 -6.09 3.05
N SER A 75 -2.27 -7.36 3.47
CA SER A 75 -2.84 -8.45 2.67
C SER A 75 -4.36 -8.38 2.52
N LYS A 76 -5.07 -7.89 3.55
CA LYS A 76 -6.51 -7.62 3.52
C LYS A 76 -6.81 -6.46 2.58
N LEU A 77 -6.08 -5.35 2.71
CA LEU A 77 -6.24 -4.18 1.85
C LEU A 77 -5.96 -4.51 0.38
N TYR A 78 -4.92 -5.30 0.11
CA TYR A 78 -4.66 -5.85 -1.22
C TYR A 78 -5.84 -6.63 -1.78
N ASN A 79 -6.40 -7.55 -0.99
CA ASN A 79 -7.54 -8.37 -1.43
C ASN A 79 -8.79 -7.50 -1.66
N HIS A 80 -9.00 -6.47 -0.84
CA HIS A 80 -10.06 -5.50 -1.03
C HIS A 80 -9.90 -4.78 -2.39
N TRP A 81 -8.68 -4.33 -2.71
CA TRP A 81 -8.38 -3.69 -4.00
C TRP A 81 -8.57 -4.64 -5.19
N VAL A 82 -8.17 -5.90 -5.06
CA VAL A 82 -8.44 -6.92 -6.09
C VAL A 82 -9.94 -7.13 -6.29
N SER A 83 -10.70 -7.27 -5.19
CA SER A 83 -12.15 -7.52 -5.24
C SER A 83 -12.93 -6.34 -5.82
N ASN A 84 -12.40 -5.12 -5.65
CA ASN A 84 -12.94 -3.91 -6.25
C ASN A 84 -12.32 -3.60 -7.62
N GLU A 85 -11.61 -4.54 -8.24
CA GLU A 85 -11.02 -4.42 -9.58
C GLU A 85 -10.13 -3.17 -9.77
N VAL A 86 -9.29 -2.88 -8.78
CA VAL A 86 -8.39 -1.71 -8.78
C VAL A 86 -7.13 -2.04 -9.59
N PHE A 87 -7.28 -2.36 -10.88
CA PHE A 87 -6.17 -2.79 -11.75
C PHE A 87 -5.49 -1.65 -12.50
N THR A 88 -5.93 -0.40 -12.32
CA THR A 88 -5.33 0.76 -13.00
C THR A 88 -4.86 1.78 -12.00
N PHE A 89 -3.77 2.48 -12.32
CA PHE A 89 -3.24 3.55 -11.49
C PHE A 89 -4.28 4.66 -11.25
N SER A 90 -5.12 4.96 -12.24
CA SER A 90 -6.20 5.94 -12.10
C SER A 90 -7.26 5.51 -11.07
N LYS A 91 -7.62 4.22 -11.04
CA LYS A 91 -8.55 3.71 -10.04
C LYS A 91 -7.91 3.63 -8.65
N ALA A 92 -6.64 3.22 -8.58
CA ALA A 92 -5.88 3.22 -7.35
C ALA A 92 -5.77 4.63 -6.74
N LYS A 93 -5.59 5.67 -7.57
CA LYS A 93 -5.64 7.07 -7.14
C LYS A 93 -6.96 7.46 -6.47
N LYS A 94 -8.09 6.94 -6.94
CA LYS A 94 -9.40 7.18 -6.30
C LYS A 94 -9.52 6.41 -4.99
N MET A 95 -8.99 5.18 -4.93
CA MET A 95 -9.07 4.35 -3.72
C MET A 95 -8.31 4.93 -2.53
N ILE A 96 -7.20 5.64 -2.76
CA ILE A 96 -6.42 6.26 -1.68
C ILE A 96 -7.06 7.55 -1.12
N GLU A 97 -8.12 8.07 -1.77
CA GLU A 97 -8.92 9.18 -1.25
C GLU A 97 -9.90 8.72 -0.17
N MET A 98 -10.22 7.43 -0.13
CA MET A 98 -11.06 6.82 0.91
C MET A 98 -10.25 6.60 2.19
N ASP A 99 -10.94 6.55 3.33
CA ASP A 99 -10.31 6.18 4.59
C ASP A 99 -9.88 4.70 4.59
N MET A 100 -8.69 4.41 5.14
CA MET A 100 -8.14 3.06 5.09
C MET A 100 -8.87 2.10 6.04
N HIS A 101 -9.33 2.61 7.17
CA HIS A 101 -10.10 1.83 8.14
C HIS A 101 -11.48 1.47 7.57
N GLU A 102 -12.09 2.35 6.77
CA GLU A 102 -13.30 2.02 6.02
C GLU A 102 -13.08 0.87 5.02
N GLN A 103 -11.91 0.83 4.35
CA GLN A 103 -11.57 -0.26 3.42
C GLN A 103 -11.24 -1.59 4.14
N LEU A 104 -10.71 -1.51 5.37
CA LEU A 104 -10.35 -2.69 6.17
C LEU A 104 -11.52 -3.23 7.00
N GLY A 105 -12.53 -2.40 7.32
CA GLY A 105 -13.65 -2.73 8.20
C GLY A 105 -13.32 -2.61 9.69
N GLU A 106 -14.36 -2.51 10.54
CA GLU A 106 -14.26 -2.19 11.98
C GLU A 106 -13.43 -3.17 12.84
N ILE A 107 -13.11 -4.37 12.34
CA ILE A 107 -12.53 -5.47 13.13
C ILE A 107 -11.00 -5.37 13.28
N ASP A 108 -10.33 -4.45 12.57
CA ASP A 108 -8.87 -4.33 12.61
C ASP A 108 -8.44 -2.87 12.86
N ARG A 109 -8.94 -2.25 13.93
CA ARG A 109 -8.27 -1.05 14.48
C ARG A 109 -6.83 -1.44 14.84
N LEU A 110 -5.89 -0.75 14.20
CA LEU A 110 -4.43 -0.90 14.33
C LEU A 110 -3.99 -1.01 15.79
#